data_AF-A0A1V6FRS9-F1
#
_entry.id   AF-A0A1V6FRS9-F1
#
_cell.length_a   1.000
_cell.length_b   1.000
_cell.length_c   1.000
_cell.angle_alpha   90.00
_cell.angle_beta   90.00
_cell.angle_gamma   90.00
#
_symmetry.space_group_name_H-M   'P 1'
#
loop_
_entity.id
_entity.type
_entity.pdbx_description
1 polymer ?
#
loop_
_entity_poly.entity_id
_entity_poly.type
_entity_poly.pdbx_seq_one_letter_code
_entity_poly.pdbx_strand_id
1 'polypeptide(L)'
;MVCLDSTITPSGIWADVLLPIATHFERHDAALPWYKGHYYIHRPKVIEPLGESKTDFQVFTELCYRLEALDPTLKDLGKRYNPRADRSYFQNPDAVDEAYLSHWWNNSVKKHQHVTMSWEDFKKHGTYKFILKEPHIAFREQVTEGVPFETASGKIEIFSTYLAGIKDWKKTQFGYEIPYLPKWIEPFESLNHPIAQKYPYHLISPHPRWRTHSIFNNIAWLRETYEQEVTINASDAAKLGVKTGDTVEVWNDRGKCVVPVYVTERLMPGVVVLFEGAWMDLDKNGVDRAGNPDFLTLDEPSPAGAFAYNNAMVQIKKTDLVHRPVWDELAAARSSVFRRDM
;
A
#
# COMPACT_ATOMS: atom_id res chain seq x y z
N MET A 1 2.78 -20.94 -4.41
CA MET A 1 2.82 -19.50 -4.06
C MET A 1 3.73 -19.31 -2.85
N VAL A 2 4.63 -18.33 -2.90
CA VAL A 2 5.58 -18.04 -1.81
C VAL A 2 5.31 -16.63 -1.31
N CYS A 3 5.18 -16.46 0.01
CA CYS A 3 4.99 -15.16 0.65
C CYS A 3 6.19 -14.83 1.54
N LEU A 4 6.75 -13.64 1.33
CA LEU A 4 7.81 -13.05 2.15
C LEU A 4 7.17 -11.86 2.86
N ASP A 5 7.04 -11.94 4.19
CA ASP A 5 6.40 -10.88 4.97
C ASP A 5 6.97 -10.86 6.40
N SER A 6 6.94 -9.68 7.01
CA SER A 6 7.30 -9.49 8.42
C SER A 6 6.17 -9.86 9.38
N THR A 7 4.93 -9.95 8.86
CA THR A 7 3.75 -10.40 9.60
C THR A 7 2.94 -11.35 8.73
N ILE A 8 2.21 -12.30 9.33
CA ILE A 8 1.33 -13.17 8.56
C ILE A 8 0.06 -12.40 8.18
N THR A 9 0.10 -11.71 7.05
CA THR A 9 -1.05 -11.04 6.43
C THR A 9 -2.01 -12.07 5.82
N PRO A 10 -3.24 -11.69 5.40
CA PRO A 10 -4.12 -12.60 4.66
C PRO A 10 -3.43 -13.29 3.48
N SER A 11 -2.58 -12.59 2.72
CA SER A 11 -1.79 -13.20 1.65
C SER A 11 -0.89 -14.33 2.16
N GLY A 12 -0.28 -14.14 3.34
CA GLY A 12 0.56 -15.15 3.99
C GLY A 12 -0.21 -16.40 4.44
N ILE A 13 -1.49 -16.27 4.87
CA ILE A 13 -2.32 -17.43 5.24
C ILE A 13 -2.55 -18.37 4.04
N TRP A 14 -2.64 -17.80 2.84
CA TRP A 14 -2.93 -18.55 1.62
C TRP A 14 -1.65 -19.05 0.91
N ALA A 15 -0.47 -18.82 1.50
CA ALA A 15 0.80 -19.21 0.91
C ALA A 15 1.13 -20.69 1.14
N ASP A 16 1.73 -21.33 0.13
CA ASP A 16 2.28 -22.69 0.27
C ASP A 16 3.58 -22.67 1.10
N VAL A 17 4.33 -21.56 0.98
CA VAL A 17 5.58 -21.33 1.70
C VAL A 17 5.59 -19.90 2.22
N LEU A 18 5.81 -19.75 3.52
CA LEU A 18 6.02 -18.47 4.18
C LEU A 18 7.50 -18.34 4.58
N LEU A 19 8.11 -17.21 4.22
CA LEU A 19 9.47 -16.86 4.66
C LEU A 19 9.40 -15.63 5.57
N PRO A 20 9.80 -15.74 6.85
CA PRO A 20 9.72 -14.63 7.80
C PRO A 20 10.77 -13.56 7.48
N ILE A 21 10.32 -12.34 7.21
CA ILE A 21 11.19 -11.22 6.86
C ILE A 21 11.45 -10.31 8.06
N ALA A 22 12.72 -9.96 8.26
CA ALA A 22 13.15 -8.99 9.26
C ALA A 22 12.59 -7.59 8.91
N THR A 23 12.05 -6.92 9.93
CA THR A 23 11.54 -5.55 9.86
C THR A 23 12.66 -4.53 9.62
N HIS A 24 12.27 -3.30 9.33
CA HIS A 24 13.19 -2.16 9.18
C HIS A 24 14.01 -1.84 10.43
N PHE A 25 13.62 -2.34 11.61
CA PHE A 25 14.37 -2.14 12.87
C PHE A 25 15.44 -3.21 13.09
N GLU A 26 15.42 -4.28 12.30
CA GLU A 26 16.28 -5.47 12.46
C GLU A 26 17.39 -5.54 11.41
N ARG A 27 17.58 -4.47 10.62
CA ARG A 27 18.60 -4.38 9.56
C ARG A 27 19.20 -2.98 9.43
N HIS A 28 20.41 -2.92 8.90
CA HIS A 28 21.05 -1.67 8.50
C HIS A 28 20.52 -1.21 7.14
N ASP A 29 20.20 0.07 7.03
CA ASP A 29 19.70 0.66 5.78
C ASP A 29 19.96 2.18 5.73
N ALA A 30 19.67 2.77 4.58
CA ALA A 30 19.57 4.22 4.41
C ALA A 30 18.38 4.53 3.50
N ALA A 31 17.70 5.65 3.76
CA ALA A 31 16.50 6.01 3.03
C ALA A 31 16.48 7.46 2.58
N LEU A 32 15.72 7.68 1.51
CA LEU A 32 15.20 8.99 1.13
C LEU A 32 13.74 9.10 1.61
N PRO A 33 13.25 10.32 1.87
CA PRO A 33 11.82 10.54 2.07
C PRO A 33 11.03 10.20 0.80
N TRP A 34 9.75 9.88 0.98
CA TRP A 34 8.88 9.48 -0.13
C TRP A 34 8.80 10.58 -1.20
N TYR A 35 9.03 10.18 -2.46
CA TYR A 35 8.90 10.95 -3.70
C TYR A 35 9.88 12.13 -3.88
N LYS A 36 9.86 13.15 -3.01
CA LYS A 36 10.53 14.45 -3.26
C LYS A 36 10.99 15.15 -1.98
N GLY A 37 11.97 14.59 -1.29
CA GLY A 37 12.65 15.32 -0.21
C GLY A 37 14.15 15.40 -0.42
N HIS A 38 14.72 16.44 0.17
CA HIS A 38 16.10 16.87 -0.01
C HIS A 38 16.99 16.46 1.16
N TYR A 39 16.78 15.25 1.68
CA TYR A 39 17.58 14.71 2.76
C TYR A 39 17.69 13.19 2.71
N TYR A 40 18.79 12.68 3.25
CA TYR A 40 19.02 11.25 3.49
C TYR A 40 18.83 10.95 4.98
N ILE A 41 18.37 9.75 5.29
CA ILE A 41 18.16 9.24 6.65
C ILE A 41 18.99 7.97 6.81
N HIS A 42 19.83 7.91 7.84
CA HIS A 42 20.49 6.68 8.26
C HIS A 42 19.51 5.85 9.09
N ARG A 43 19.39 4.55 8.78
CA ARG A 43 18.56 3.59 9.51
C ARG A 43 19.44 2.49 10.09
N PRO A 44 19.99 2.67 11.31
CA PRO A 44 20.78 1.61 11.93
C PRO A 44 19.90 0.42 12.30
N LYS A 45 20.49 -0.77 12.36
CA LYS A 45 19.91 -1.91 13.08
C LYS A 45 19.70 -1.50 14.54
N VAL A 46 18.46 -1.59 15.02
CA VAL A 46 18.05 -1.18 16.37
C VAL A 46 17.98 -2.37 17.32
N ILE A 47 17.52 -3.52 16.80
CA ILE A 47 17.45 -4.80 17.51
C ILE A 47 17.95 -5.91 16.58
N GLU A 48 18.33 -7.06 17.12
CA GLU A 48 18.61 -8.24 16.30
C GLU A 48 17.31 -8.83 15.71
N PRO A 49 17.36 -9.45 14.52
CA PRO A 49 16.23 -10.16 13.94
C PRO A 49 15.58 -11.13 14.93
N LEU A 50 14.27 -10.99 15.12
CA LEU A 50 13.49 -11.81 16.03
C LEU A 50 13.19 -13.19 15.42
N GLY A 51 13.34 -14.23 16.24
CA GLY A 51 13.10 -15.62 15.83
C GLY A 51 14.10 -16.05 14.77
N GLU A 52 13.59 -16.57 13.65
CA GLU A 52 14.40 -17.03 12.51
C GLU A 52 14.31 -16.07 11.31
N SER A 53 13.80 -14.85 11.53
CA SER A 53 13.61 -13.89 10.44
C SER A 53 14.95 -13.49 9.80
N LYS A 54 14.89 -13.22 8.50
CA LYS A 54 16.05 -12.78 7.68
C LYS A 54 15.63 -11.60 6.82
N THR A 55 16.59 -10.76 6.40
CA THR A 55 16.28 -9.70 5.44
C THR A 55 15.96 -10.29 4.07
N ASP A 56 15.17 -9.58 3.26
CA ASP A 56 14.92 -9.96 1.86
C ASP A 56 16.23 -10.25 1.11
N PHE A 57 17.25 -9.42 1.34
CA PHE A 57 18.53 -9.55 0.65
C PHE A 57 19.29 -10.82 1.06
N GLN A 58 19.22 -11.23 2.34
CA GLN A 58 19.76 -12.51 2.79
C GLN A 58 19.02 -13.69 2.15
N VAL A 59 17.69 -13.64 2.14
CA VAL A 59 16.84 -14.70 1.56
C VAL A 59 17.16 -14.88 0.08
N PHE A 60 17.11 -13.81 -0.71
CA PHE A 60 17.36 -13.90 -2.15
C PHE A 60 18.80 -14.27 -2.49
N THR A 61 19.79 -13.76 -1.74
CA THR A 61 21.20 -14.16 -1.92
C THR A 61 21.36 -15.67 -1.76
N GLU A 62 20.79 -16.22 -0.69
CA GLU A 62 20.90 -17.66 -0.42
C GLU A 62 20.04 -18.50 -1.38
N LEU A 63 18.89 -18.01 -1.84
CA LEU A 63 18.11 -18.66 -2.91
C LEU A 63 18.92 -18.77 -4.21
N CYS A 64 19.65 -17.73 -4.60
CA CYS A 64 20.52 -17.77 -5.76
C CYS A 64 21.60 -18.87 -5.66
N TYR A 65 22.22 -19.03 -4.49
CA TYR A 65 23.18 -20.12 -4.26
C TYR A 65 22.52 -21.50 -4.29
N ARG A 66 21.31 -21.64 -3.76
CA ARG A 66 20.55 -22.90 -3.81
C ARG A 66 20.12 -23.27 -5.22
N LEU A 67 19.67 -22.30 -6.01
CA LEU A 67 19.31 -22.51 -7.41
C LEU A 67 20.52 -22.94 -8.24
N GLU A 68 21.68 -22.31 -8.04
CA GLU A 68 22.94 -22.73 -8.70
C GLU A 68 23.34 -24.17 -8.32
N ALA A 69 23.11 -24.59 -7.06
CA ALA A 69 23.37 -25.96 -6.64
C ALA A 69 22.42 -26.99 -7.27
N LEU A 70 21.19 -26.59 -7.60
CA LEU A 70 20.19 -27.42 -8.28
C LEU A 70 20.38 -27.43 -9.81
N ASP A 71 20.79 -26.30 -10.38
CA ASP A 71 21.04 -26.11 -11.80
C ASP A 71 22.40 -25.45 -12.02
N PRO A 72 23.46 -26.25 -12.23
CA PRO A 72 24.81 -25.76 -12.47
C PRO A 72 24.97 -24.89 -13.73
N THR A 73 23.97 -24.85 -14.62
CA THR A 73 23.98 -23.93 -15.77
C THR A 73 23.86 -22.46 -15.34
N LEU A 74 23.30 -22.21 -14.15
CA LEU A 74 23.20 -20.89 -13.50
C LEU A 74 24.53 -20.49 -12.85
N LYS A 75 25.64 -20.69 -13.56
CA LYS A 75 26.99 -20.47 -13.04
C LYS A 75 27.15 -19.10 -12.35
N ASP A 76 27.75 -19.15 -11.16
CA ASP A 76 28.05 -18.01 -10.31
C ASP A 76 26.81 -17.15 -9.97
N LEU A 77 25.58 -17.69 -10.01
CA LEU A 77 24.36 -16.91 -9.79
C LEU A 77 24.37 -16.22 -8.43
N GLY A 78 24.77 -16.90 -7.36
CA GLY A 78 24.89 -16.29 -6.02
C GLY A 78 25.81 -15.07 -6.02
N LYS A 79 26.99 -15.20 -6.65
CA LYS A 79 27.97 -14.10 -6.77
C LYS A 79 27.54 -13.00 -7.72
N ARG A 80 26.84 -13.33 -8.81
CA ARG A 80 26.30 -12.33 -9.76
C ARG A 80 25.19 -11.52 -9.13
N TYR A 81 24.37 -12.15 -8.28
CA TYR A 81 23.30 -11.48 -7.55
C TYR A 81 23.86 -10.60 -6.42
N ASN A 82 24.73 -11.15 -5.57
CA ASN A 82 25.35 -10.43 -4.46
C ASN A 82 26.90 -10.53 -4.51
N PRO A 83 27.57 -9.66 -5.29
CA PRO A 83 29.01 -9.75 -5.53
C PRO A 83 29.89 -9.39 -4.33
N ARG A 84 29.32 -8.91 -3.22
CA ARG A 84 30.06 -8.65 -1.97
C ARG A 84 29.86 -9.75 -0.93
N ALA A 85 29.07 -10.76 -1.23
CA ALA A 85 28.72 -11.82 -0.30
C ALA A 85 29.07 -13.21 -0.82
N ASP A 86 29.39 -14.09 0.12
CA ASP A 86 29.22 -15.54 -0.04
C ASP A 86 28.01 -16.03 0.78
N ARG A 87 27.83 -17.35 0.87
CA ARG A 87 26.71 -17.96 1.61
C ARG A 87 26.73 -17.64 3.12
N SER A 88 27.88 -17.26 3.68
CA SER A 88 27.96 -16.89 5.10
C SER A 88 27.15 -15.62 5.43
N TYR A 89 26.83 -14.78 4.43
CA TYR A 89 25.96 -13.60 4.57
C TYR A 89 24.59 -13.92 5.14
N PHE A 90 24.08 -15.12 4.89
CA PHE A 90 22.80 -15.57 5.46
C PHE A 90 22.81 -15.61 7.00
N GLN A 91 23.98 -15.80 7.62
CA GLN A 91 24.14 -15.81 9.08
C GLN A 91 24.81 -14.54 9.62
N ASN A 92 25.72 -13.94 8.87
CA ASN A 92 26.52 -12.79 9.31
C ASN A 92 26.42 -11.63 8.29
N PRO A 93 25.33 -10.85 8.29
CA PRO A 93 25.09 -9.85 7.25
C PRO A 93 25.86 -8.54 7.43
N ASP A 94 26.17 -8.16 8.67
CA ASP A 94 26.55 -6.80 9.05
C ASP A 94 27.75 -6.26 8.24
N ALA A 95 28.79 -7.07 8.00
CA ALA A 95 29.98 -6.62 7.26
C ALA A 95 29.68 -6.32 5.79
N VAL A 96 28.78 -7.11 5.17
CA VAL A 96 28.37 -6.92 3.78
C VAL A 96 27.44 -5.72 3.67
N ASP A 97 26.47 -5.58 4.56
CA ASP A 97 25.54 -4.45 4.60
C ASP A 97 26.29 -3.13 4.79
N GLU A 98 27.23 -3.07 5.74
CA GLU A 98 28.10 -1.91 5.97
C GLU A 98 28.93 -1.57 4.72
N ALA A 99 29.47 -2.58 4.02
CA ALA A 99 30.23 -2.36 2.79
C ALA A 99 29.37 -1.76 1.67
N TYR A 100 28.11 -2.18 1.53
CA TYR A 100 27.18 -1.62 0.55
C TYR A 100 26.80 -0.16 0.90
N LEU A 101 26.42 0.10 2.15
CA LEU A 101 26.00 1.42 2.59
C LEU A 101 27.15 2.43 2.54
N SER A 102 28.34 2.06 3.01
CA SER A 102 29.53 2.89 2.94
C SER A 102 29.93 3.16 1.48
N HIS A 103 29.85 2.16 0.59
CA HIS A 103 30.12 2.35 -0.83
C HIS A 103 29.12 3.32 -1.47
N TRP A 104 27.82 3.15 -1.20
CA TRP A 104 26.78 4.05 -1.69
C TRP A 104 27.00 5.49 -1.21
N TRP A 105 27.29 5.70 0.07
CA TRP A 105 27.56 7.03 0.62
C TRP A 105 28.78 7.67 -0.05
N ASN A 106 29.89 6.95 -0.07
CA ASN A 106 31.17 7.49 -0.51
C ASN A 106 31.26 7.69 -2.03
N ASN A 107 30.65 6.80 -2.81
CA ASN A 107 30.82 6.79 -4.26
C ASN A 107 29.61 7.36 -5.02
N SER A 108 28.42 7.35 -4.41
CA SER A 108 27.21 7.90 -5.01
C SER A 108 26.83 9.22 -4.35
N VAL A 109 26.48 9.23 -3.07
CA VAL A 109 25.89 10.42 -2.43
C VAL A 109 26.87 11.58 -2.37
N LYS A 110 28.08 11.37 -1.84
CA LYS A 110 29.09 12.43 -1.73
C LYS A 110 29.44 13.05 -3.07
N LYS A 111 29.53 12.22 -4.12
CA LYS A 111 29.86 12.68 -5.48
C LYS A 111 28.74 13.53 -6.10
N HIS A 112 27.49 13.06 -6.04
CA HIS A 112 26.37 13.72 -6.72
C HIS A 112 25.82 14.92 -5.95
N GLN A 113 25.92 14.92 -4.61
CA GLN A 113 25.37 15.97 -3.75
C GLN A 113 26.46 16.85 -3.12
N HIS A 114 27.72 16.68 -3.56
CA HIS A 114 28.89 17.42 -3.08
C HIS A 114 29.02 17.43 -1.54
N VAL A 115 28.71 16.30 -0.91
CA VAL A 115 28.69 16.15 0.54
C VAL A 115 30.09 16.01 1.11
N THR A 116 30.42 16.81 2.12
CA THR A 116 31.70 16.74 2.85
C THR A 116 31.65 15.79 4.05
N MET A 117 30.45 15.53 4.60
CA MET A 117 30.22 14.64 5.74
C MET A 117 30.70 13.21 5.45
N SER A 118 31.48 12.65 6.38
CA SER A 118 31.94 11.26 6.28
C SER A 118 30.78 10.28 6.54
N TRP A 119 30.95 9.01 6.14
CA TRP A 119 29.97 7.97 6.46
C TRP A 119 29.78 7.82 7.98
N GLU A 120 30.88 7.85 8.75
CA GLU A 120 30.82 7.77 10.21
C GLU A 120 30.10 8.95 10.86
N ASP A 121 30.30 10.16 10.33
CA ASP A 121 29.60 11.34 10.83
C ASP A 121 28.11 11.31 10.44
N PHE A 122 27.78 10.83 9.24
CA PHE A 122 26.39 10.65 8.83
C PHE A 122 25.66 9.63 9.70
N LYS A 123 26.29 8.50 10.01
CA LYS A 123 25.72 7.50 10.93
C LYS A 123 25.39 8.09 12.30
N LYS A 124 26.27 8.93 12.84
CA LYS A 124 26.08 9.64 14.12
C LYS A 124 25.01 10.73 14.04
N HIS A 125 24.96 11.47 12.94
CA HIS A 125 24.02 12.57 12.78
C HIS A 125 22.60 12.10 12.47
N GLY A 126 22.46 10.93 11.84
CA GLY A 126 21.18 10.28 11.53
C GLY A 126 20.49 10.84 10.28
N THR A 127 20.74 12.08 9.89
CA THR A 127 20.21 12.67 8.67
C THR A 127 21.23 13.55 7.97
N TYR A 128 21.09 13.76 6.66
CA TYR A 128 21.84 14.76 5.91
C TYR A 128 20.90 15.47 4.95
N LYS A 129 20.67 16.76 5.18
CA LYS A 129 19.85 17.60 4.32
C LYS A 129 20.74 18.35 3.33
N PHE A 130 20.55 18.10 2.05
CA PHE A 130 21.24 18.87 1.01
C PHE A 130 20.47 20.16 0.71
N ILE A 131 21.22 21.21 0.40
CA ILE A 131 20.67 22.55 0.17
C ILE A 131 20.50 22.75 -1.32
N LEU A 132 19.26 22.99 -1.75
CA LEU A 132 18.98 23.43 -3.11
C LEU A 132 19.38 24.90 -3.25
N LYS A 133 20.05 25.27 -4.35
CA LYS A 133 20.45 26.65 -4.64
C LYS A 133 19.26 27.60 -4.70
N GLU A 134 18.12 27.10 -5.19
CA GLU A 134 16.86 27.81 -5.29
C GLU A 134 15.68 26.82 -5.17
N PRO A 135 14.46 27.29 -4.87
CA PRO A 135 13.27 26.44 -4.89
C PRO A 135 12.98 25.90 -6.30
N HIS A 136 12.58 24.63 -6.37
CA HIS A 136 12.07 24.05 -7.62
C HIS A 136 10.67 24.61 -7.93
N ILE A 137 10.52 25.28 -9.08
CA ILE A 137 9.23 25.74 -9.61
C ILE A 137 8.91 24.90 -10.84
N ALA A 138 7.84 24.10 -10.75
CA ALA A 138 7.39 23.27 -11.86
C ALA A 138 7.06 24.13 -13.09
N PHE A 139 7.54 23.70 -14.25
CA PHE A 139 7.31 24.33 -15.55
C PHE A 139 7.78 25.80 -15.68
N ARG A 140 8.72 26.27 -14.85
CA ARG A 140 9.20 27.67 -14.89
C ARG A 140 9.68 28.06 -16.28
N GLU A 141 10.64 27.32 -16.84
CA GLU A 141 11.24 27.60 -18.14
C GLU A 141 10.20 27.59 -19.28
N GLN A 142 9.25 26.65 -19.23
CA GLN A 142 8.17 26.58 -20.21
C GLN A 142 7.27 27.83 -20.18
N VAL A 143 7.04 28.39 -18.98
CA VAL A 143 6.16 29.55 -18.78
C VAL A 143 6.90 30.87 -19.00
N THR A 144 8.15 31.00 -18.53
CA THR A 144 8.88 32.27 -18.54
C THR A 144 9.76 32.45 -19.77
N GLU A 145 10.30 31.36 -20.30
CA GLU A 145 11.27 31.39 -21.41
C GLU A 145 10.67 30.79 -22.71
N GLY A 146 9.48 30.18 -22.62
CA GLY A 146 8.82 29.58 -23.77
C GLY A 146 9.47 28.27 -24.24
N VAL A 147 10.20 27.59 -23.35
CA VAL A 147 10.71 26.25 -23.62
C VAL A 147 9.52 25.32 -23.94
N PRO A 148 9.60 24.49 -25.00
CA PRO A 148 8.51 23.57 -25.32
C PRO A 148 8.23 22.57 -24.18
N PHE A 149 6.96 22.23 -23.97
CA PHE A 149 6.59 21.09 -23.12
C PHE A 149 7.00 19.77 -23.77
N GLU A 150 7.19 18.71 -22.97
CA GLU A 150 7.46 17.35 -23.43
C GLU A 150 6.19 16.66 -23.98
N THR A 151 5.49 17.35 -24.88
CA THR A 151 4.31 16.85 -25.60
C THR A 151 4.58 16.88 -27.11
N ALA A 152 3.77 16.20 -27.91
CA ALA A 152 3.96 16.15 -29.36
C ALA A 152 3.88 17.54 -30.01
N SER A 153 3.06 18.44 -29.48
CA SER A 153 2.91 19.82 -29.95
C SER A 153 3.86 20.83 -29.31
N GLY A 154 4.62 20.45 -28.28
CA GLY A 154 5.42 21.38 -27.47
C GLY A 154 4.60 22.29 -26.56
N LYS A 155 3.30 22.03 -26.39
CA LYS A 155 2.33 22.83 -25.62
C LYS A 155 1.58 21.99 -24.60
N ILE A 156 0.82 22.64 -23.72
CA ILE A 156 -0.23 21.97 -22.95
C ILE A 156 -1.33 21.51 -23.92
N GLU A 157 -1.54 20.21 -24.04
CA GLU A 157 -2.52 19.61 -24.96
C GLU A 157 -3.88 19.45 -24.27
N ILE A 158 -4.77 20.44 -24.46
CA ILE A 158 -6.21 20.29 -24.12
C ILE A 158 -6.82 19.21 -25.01
N PHE A 159 -6.50 19.27 -26.31
CA PHE A 159 -6.76 18.22 -27.29
C PHE A 159 -5.52 17.33 -27.38
N SER A 160 -5.63 16.07 -26.98
CA SER A 160 -4.54 15.10 -27.08
C SER A 160 -4.38 14.63 -28.53
N THR A 161 -3.32 15.09 -29.18
CA THR A 161 -3.00 14.69 -30.55
C THR A 161 -2.66 13.21 -30.64
N TYR A 162 -2.03 12.66 -29.60
CA TYR A 162 -1.75 11.23 -29.45
C TYR A 162 -3.03 10.40 -29.49
N LEU A 163 -4.00 10.69 -28.61
CA LEU A 163 -5.25 9.93 -28.53
C LEU A 163 -6.08 10.09 -29.82
N ALA A 164 -6.11 11.28 -30.42
CA ALA A 164 -6.81 11.52 -31.69
C ALA A 164 -6.18 10.78 -32.90
N GLY A 165 -4.89 10.45 -32.80
CA GLY A 165 -4.17 9.69 -33.82
C GLY A 165 -4.49 8.19 -33.82
N ILE A 166 -5.03 7.66 -32.72
CA ILE A 166 -5.32 6.22 -32.58
C ILE A 166 -6.47 5.83 -33.51
N LYS A 167 -6.20 4.88 -34.43
CA LYS A 167 -7.19 4.35 -35.39
C LYS A 167 -7.79 3.02 -34.97
N ASP A 168 -7.08 2.26 -34.14
CA ASP A 168 -7.50 0.94 -33.67
C ASP A 168 -7.21 0.82 -32.17
N TRP A 169 -8.22 1.16 -31.36
CA TRP A 169 -8.13 1.13 -29.90
C TRP A 169 -7.93 -0.27 -29.33
N LYS A 170 -8.30 -1.33 -30.07
CA LYS A 170 -8.13 -2.72 -29.63
C LYS A 170 -6.65 -3.14 -29.58
N LYS A 171 -5.78 -2.40 -30.28
CA LYS A 171 -4.32 -2.61 -30.25
C LYS A 171 -3.61 -1.77 -29.20
N THR A 172 -4.35 -0.95 -28.46
CA THR A 172 -3.80 -0.16 -27.36
C THR A 172 -3.91 -0.94 -26.05
N GLN A 173 -3.13 -0.56 -25.05
CA GLN A 173 -3.26 -1.09 -23.68
C GLN A 173 -4.63 -0.85 -23.05
N PHE A 174 -5.40 0.10 -23.59
CA PHE A 174 -6.72 0.48 -23.08
C PHE A 174 -7.83 -0.42 -23.62
N GLY A 175 -7.68 -0.98 -24.83
CA GLY A 175 -8.67 -1.86 -25.46
C GLY A 175 -9.97 -1.19 -25.96
N TYR A 176 -10.25 0.06 -25.56
CA TYR A 176 -11.40 0.86 -25.99
C TYR A 176 -11.03 2.34 -26.17
N GLU A 177 -11.96 3.13 -26.71
CA GLU A 177 -11.75 4.54 -27.00
C GLU A 177 -11.64 5.41 -25.74
N ILE A 178 -10.56 6.19 -25.64
CA ILE A 178 -10.40 7.24 -24.65
C ILE A 178 -10.64 8.59 -25.32
N PRO A 179 -11.51 9.47 -24.78
CA PRO A 179 -11.71 10.80 -25.30
C PRO A 179 -10.39 11.59 -25.36
N TYR A 180 -10.07 12.11 -26.54
CA TYR A 180 -8.92 12.99 -26.77
C TYR A 180 -9.17 14.43 -26.31
N LEU A 181 -10.36 14.72 -25.79
CA LEU A 181 -10.72 15.95 -25.06
C LEU A 181 -11.34 15.54 -23.72
N PRO A 182 -11.11 16.28 -22.63
CA PRO A 182 -11.80 16.06 -21.37
C PRO A 182 -13.32 16.04 -21.57
N LYS A 183 -13.96 14.93 -21.19
CA LYS A 183 -15.38 14.66 -21.41
C LYS A 183 -15.94 13.90 -20.21
N TRP A 184 -17.18 14.21 -19.85
CA TRP A 184 -17.95 13.40 -18.91
C TRP A 184 -18.22 12.00 -19.50
N ILE A 185 -17.90 10.97 -18.72
CA ILE A 185 -18.22 9.57 -18.99
C ILE A 185 -18.94 9.03 -17.77
N GLU A 186 -20.09 8.40 -17.97
CA GLU A 186 -20.81 7.75 -16.89
C GLU A 186 -19.94 6.65 -16.27
N PRO A 187 -19.83 6.58 -14.93
CA PRO A 187 -19.13 5.49 -14.26
C PRO A 187 -19.88 4.17 -14.40
N PHE A 188 -19.17 3.05 -14.23
CA PHE A 188 -19.76 1.71 -14.25
C PHE A 188 -20.88 1.53 -13.21
N GLU A 189 -20.68 2.13 -12.03
CA GLU A 189 -21.64 2.13 -10.93
C GLU A 189 -21.66 3.52 -10.26
N SER A 190 -22.87 4.01 -9.98
CA SER A 190 -23.11 5.25 -9.21
C SER A 190 -24.57 5.35 -8.75
N LEU A 191 -24.86 6.38 -7.94
CA LEU A 191 -26.23 6.75 -7.54
C LEU A 191 -27.15 7.11 -8.71
N ASN A 192 -26.60 7.50 -9.87
CA ASN A 192 -27.39 7.82 -11.07
C ASN A 192 -27.63 6.60 -11.96
N HIS A 193 -26.94 5.49 -11.71
CA HIS A 193 -27.04 4.27 -12.49
C HIS A 193 -28.25 3.42 -12.04
N PRO A 194 -28.95 2.68 -12.92
CA PRO A 194 -30.10 1.85 -12.54
C PRO A 194 -29.83 0.85 -11.41
N ILE A 195 -28.57 0.43 -11.23
CA ILE A 195 -28.13 -0.43 -10.13
C ILE A 195 -28.49 0.14 -8.74
N ALA A 196 -28.61 1.47 -8.62
CA ALA A 196 -28.98 2.16 -7.39
C ALA A 196 -30.37 1.76 -6.86
N GLN A 197 -31.26 1.24 -7.73
CA GLN A 197 -32.56 0.71 -7.31
C GLN A 197 -32.42 -0.58 -6.49
N LYS A 198 -31.37 -1.37 -6.76
CA LYS A 198 -31.05 -2.62 -6.05
C LYS A 198 -30.13 -2.35 -4.86
N TYR A 199 -29.13 -1.50 -5.07
CA TYR A 199 -28.06 -1.16 -4.14
C TYR A 199 -27.99 0.37 -3.95
N PRO A 200 -28.75 0.94 -3.00
CA PRO A 200 -28.99 2.38 -2.93
C PRO A 200 -27.87 3.21 -2.30
N TYR A 201 -26.81 2.56 -1.79
CA TYR A 201 -25.70 3.24 -1.12
C TYR A 201 -24.44 3.18 -1.96
N HIS A 202 -23.82 4.34 -2.21
CA HIS A 202 -22.50 4.43 -2.85
C HIS A 202 -21.42 4.24 -1.81
N LEU A 203 -20.62 3.19 -1.96
CA LEU A 203 -19.48 2.91 -1.10
C LEU A 203 -18.23 3.61 -1.62
N ILE A 204 -17.55 4.31 -0.72
CA ILE A 204 -16.16 4.77 -0.91
C ILE A 204 -15.25 4.13 0.14
N SER A 205 -14.02 3.83 -0.26
CA SER A 205 -13.03 3.12 0.57
C SER A 205 -11.73 3.91 0.71
N PRO A 206 -11.75 5.07 1.37
CA PRO A 206 -10.59 5.91 1.54
C PRO A 206 -9.52 5.23 2.41
N HIS A 207 -8.30 5.77 2.34
CA HIS A 207 -7.21 5.38 3.23
C HIS A 207 -7.55 5.67 4.71
N PRO A 208 -7.34 4.72 5.63
CA PRO A 208 -7.50 4.94 7.06
C PRO A 208 -6.43 5.90 7.60
N ARG A 209 -6.74 6.63 8.68
CA ARG A 209 -5.76 7.54 9.32
C ARG A 209 -4.82 6.85 10.32
N TRP A 210 -5.23 5.71 10.85
CA TRP A 210 -4.57 4.97 11.95
C TRP A 210 -3.82 3.72 11.46
N ARG A 211 -3.82 3.47 10.14
CA ARG A 211 -3.07 2.39 9.49
C ARG A 211 -2.37 2.93 8.25
N THR A 212 -1.40 2.19 7.74
CA THR A 212 -0.85 2.40 6.40
C THR A 212 -1.33 1.24 5.55
N HIS A 213 -2.44 1.44 4.85
CA HIS A 213 -3.15 0.34 4.21
C HIS A 213 -3.54 -0.75 5.22
N SER A 214 -3.13 -2.00 4.96
CA SER A 214 -3.28 -3.13 5.86
C SER A 214 -2.19 -3.21 6.94
N ILE A 215 -1.11 -2.44 6.84
CA ILE A 215 -0.04 -2.41 7.83
C ILE A 215 -0.60 -1.82 9.13
N PHE A 216 -0.27 -2.46 10.25
CA PHE A 216 -0.73 -2.17 11.60
C PHE A 216 -2.17 -2.57 11.94
N ASN A 217 -2.91 -3.23 11.04
CA ASN A 217 -4.25 -3.74 11.37
C ASN A 217 -4.26 -4.70 12.57
N ASN A 218 -3.16 -5.45 12.75
CA ASN A 218 -3.00 -6.39 13.85
C ASN A 218 -2.68 -5.75 15.21
N ILE A 219 -2.27 -4.47 15.26
CA ILE A 219 -1.86 -3.80 16.49
C ILE A 219 -3.09 -3.45 17.34
N ALA A 220 -3.25 -4.11 18.51
CA ALA A 220 -4.45 -3.93 19.34
C ALA A 220 -4.61 -2.50 19.87
N TRP A 221 -3.52 -1.86 20.34
CA TRP A 221 -3.60 -0.49 20.85
C TRP A 221 -4.06 0.53 19.82
N LEU A 222 -3.69 0.37 18.55
CA LEU A 222 -4.19 1.26 17.50
C LEU A 222 -5.67 1.01 17.21
N ARG A 223 -6.12 -0.24 17.30
CA ARG A 223 -7.54 -0.61 17.16
C ARG A 223 -8.40 -0.12 18.33
N GLU A 224 -7.85 0.03 19.54
CA GLU A 224 -8.57 0.68 20.64
C GLU A 224 -8.91 2.14 20.33
N THR A 225 -8.14 2.80 19.45
CA THR A 225 -8.41 4.19 19.04
C THR A 225 -9.37 4.31 17.86
N TYR A 226 -9.60 3.21 17.11
CA TYR A 226 -10.50 3.18 15.97
C TYR A 226 -10.94 1.76 15.60
N GLU A 227 -12.25 1.55 15.43
CA GLU A 227 -12.85 0.27 15.05
C GLU A 227 -13.11 0.18 13.55
N GLN A 228 -12.95 -1.01 12.93
CA GLN A 228 -13.28 -1.19 11.52
C GLN A 228 -14.80 -1.18 11.34
N GLU A 229 -15.34 -0.05 10.89
CA GLU A 229 -16.78 0.24 10.89
C GLU A 229 -17.23 0.81 9.54
N VAL A 230 -18.53 0.70 9.23
CA VAL A 230 -19.14 1.47 8.15
C VAL A 230 -19.66 2.80 8.69
N THR A 231 -19.16 3.91 8.16
CA THR A 231 -19.70 5.24 8.47
C THR A 231 -20.90 5.52 7.58
N ILE A 232 -22.01 5.95 8.17
CA ILE A 232 -23.27 6.23 7.49
C ILE A 232 -23.86 7.58 7.93
N ASN A 233 -24.59 8.25 7.04
CA ASN A 233 -25.34 9.44 7.38
C ASN A 233 -26.47 9.16 8.39
N ALA A 234 -26.72 10.07 9.33
CA ALA A 234 -27.77 9.97 10.34
C ALA A 234 -29.18 9.74 9.76
N SER A 235 -29.52 10.36 8.64
CA SER A 235 -30.83 10.17 8.00
C SER A 235 -31.00 8.77 7.40
N ASP A 236 -29.93 8.16 6.89
CA ASP A 236 -29.97 6.81 6.35
C ASP A 236 -29.95 5.76 7.46
N ALA A 237 -29.19 6.01 8.53
CA ALA A 237 -29.23 5.20 9.75
C ALA A 237 -30.66 5.14 10.33
N ALA A 238 -31.35 6.28 10.37
CA ALA A 238 -32.74 6.35 10.81
C ALA A 238 -33.70 5.54 9.92
N LYS A 239 -33.53 5.60 8.59
CA LYS A 239 -34.32 4.78 7.64
C LYS A 239 -34.07 3.28 7.82
N LEU A 240 -32.83 2.90 8.11
CA LEU A 240 -32.42 1.51 8.34
C LEU A 240 -32.71 1.01 9.76
N GLY A 241 -33.09 1.90 10.69
CA GLY A 241 -33.33 1.55 12.10
C GLY A 241 -32.06 1.12 12.84
N VAL A 242 -30.90 1.67 12.46
CA VAL A 242 -29.59 1.37 13.08
C VAL A 242 -29.04 2.58 13.82
N LYS A 243 -28.24 2.31 14.87
CA LYS A 243 -27.49 3.33 15.63
C LYS A 243 -26.01 2.96 15.70
N THR A 244 -25.17 3.91 16.14
CA THR A 244 -23.74 3.63 16.33
C THR A 244 -23.53 2.41 17.23
N GLY A 245 -22.64 1.51 16.80
CA GLY A 245 -22.33 0.25 17.47
C GLY A 245 -23.26 -0.92 17.14
N ASP A 246 -24.40 -0.69 16.46
CA ASP A 246 -25.16 -1.81 15.87
C ASP A 246 -24.33 -2.48 14.77
N THR A 247 -24.41 -3.80 14.65
CA THR A 247 -23.74 -4.55 13.58
C THR A 247 -24.64 -4.67 12.35
N VAL A 248 -24.05 -4.49 11.17
CA VAL A 248 -24.72 -4.60 9.87
C VAL A 248 -23.97 -5.53 8.92
N GLU A 249 -24.73 -6.11 8.00
CA GLU A 249 -24.19 -6.65 6.75
C GLU A 249 -24.12 -5.51 5.73
N VAL A 250 -23.00 -5.40 5.01
CA VAL A 250 -22.85 -4.56 3.82
C VAL A 250 -22.55 -5.50 2.64
N TRP A 251 -23.33 -5.43 1.57
CA TRP A 251 -23.20 -6.40 0.46
C TRP A 251 -23.60 -5.86 -0.89
N ASN A 252 -23.15 -6.58 -1.92
CA ASN A 252 -23.71 -6.55 -3.26
C ASN A 252 -23.64 -7.96 -3.89
N ASP A 253 -23.70 -8.05 -5.22
CA ASP A 253 -23.64 -9.35 -5.91
C ASP A 253 -22.24 -10.00 -5.86
N ARG A 254 -21.19 -9.23 -5.54
CA ARG A 254 -19.80 -9.68 -5.54
C ARG A 254 -19.37 -10.26 -4.20
N GLY A 255 -19.84 -9.65 -3.11
CA GLY A 255 -19.43 -10.06 -1.77
C GLY A 255 -20.26 -9.44 -0.67
N LYS A 256 -19.86 -9.77 0.56
CA LYS A 256 -20.50 -9.32 1.78
C LYS A 256 -19.47 -9.19 2.90
N CYS A 257 -19.58 -8.12 3.66
CA CYS A 257 -18.85 -7.97 4.91
C CYS A 257 -19.77 -7.63 6.09
N VAL A 258 -19.27 -7.88 7.30
CA VAL A 258 -19.97 -7.61 8.57
C VAL A 258 -19.16 -6.61 9.38
N VAL A 259 -19.77 -5.48 9.73
CA VAL A 259 -19.12 -4.38 10.44
C VAL A 259 -20.11 -3.66 11.38
N PRO A 260 -19.62 -3.05 12.47
CA PRO A 260 -20.38 -2.07 13.24
C PRO A 260 -20.66 -0.81 12.41
N VAL A 261 -21.71 -0.10 12.79
CA VAL A 261 -22.10 1.18 12.21
C VAL A 261 -21.52 2.33 13.02
N TYR A 262 -21.03 3.36 12.35
CA TYR A 262 -20.79 4.68 12.92
C TYR A 262 -21.67 5.73 12.26
N VAL A 263 -22.59 6.30 13.04
CA VAL A 263 -23.56 7.28 12.56
C VAL A 263 -22.99 8.70 12.67
N THR A 264 -23.08 9.47 11.60
CA THR A 264 -22.63 10.87 11.57
C THR A 264 -23.48 11.74 10.66
N GLU A 265 -23.46 13.06 10.85
CA GLU A 265 -24.08 14.03 9.93
C GLU A 265 -23.09 14.58 8.89
N ARG A 266 -21.82 14.15 8.95
CA ARG A 266 -20.73 14.67 8.11
C ARG A 266 -20.61 14.01 6.73
N LEU A 267 -21.39 12.96 6.50
CA LEU A 267 -21.39 12.20 5.25
C LEU A 267 -22.61 12.57 4.42
N MET A 268 -22.49 12.63 3.10
CA MET A 268 -23.64 12.85 2.21
C MET A 268 -24.66 11.69 2.35
N PRO A 269 -25.98 11.93 2.45
CA PRO A 269 -26.98 10.87 2.38
C PRO A 269 -26.85 10.04 1.10
N GLY A 270 -27.01 8.71 1.21
CA GLY A 270 -26.81 7.75 0.13
C GLY A 270 -25.34 7.38 -0.11
N VAL A 271 -24.39 7.94 0.64
CA VAL A 271 -22.97 7.56 0.60
C VAL A 271 -22.58 6.89 1.91
N VAL A 272 -21.75 5.85 1.82
CA VAL A 272 -21.19 5.14 2.98
C VAL A 272 -19.68 5.00 2.84
N VAL A 273 -18.98 4.97 3.97
CA VAL A 273 -17.51 4.84 4.01
C VAL A 273 -17.15 3.56 4.73
N LEU A 274 -16.31 2.73 4.11
CA LEU A 274 -15.65 1.61 4.76
C LEU A 274 -14.17 1.65 4.41
N PHE A 275 -13.30 1.94 5.38
CA PHE A 275 -11.89 2.15 5.14
C PHE A 275 -11.18 0.90 4.62
N GLU A 276 -10.23 1.06 3.70
CA GLU A 276 -9.43 -0.05 3.18
C GLU A 276 -8.48 -0.67 4.24
N GLY A 277 -7.95 -1.84 3.90
CA GLY A 277 -6.84 -2.45 4.62
C GLY A 277 -7.22 -3.40 5.76
N ALA A 278 -8.50 -3.66 5.98
CA ALA A 278 -8.92 -4.67 6.96
C ALA A 278 -8.43 -6.07 6.54
N TRP A 279 -7.86 -6.82 7.49
CA TRP A 279 -7.39 -8.18 7.24
C TRP A 279 -8.58 -9.14 7.22
N MET A 280 -8.90 -9.66 6.03
CA MET A 280 -10.08 -10.50 5.82
C MET A 280 -10.17 -11.68 6.81
N ASP A 281 -11.39 -11.99 7.25
CA ASP A 281 -11.75 -13.18 8.03
C ASP A 281 -13.01 -13.81 7.43
N LEU A 282 -12.82 -14.69 6.44
CA LEU A 282 -13.90 -15.35 5.73
C LEU A 282 -14.54 -16.47 6.57
N ASP A 283 -15.86 -16.42 6.69
CA ASP A 283 -16.63 -17.55 7.20
C ASP A 283 -16.84 -18.64 6.13
N LYS A 284 -17.45 -19.77 6.53
CA LYS A 284 -17.72 -20.91 5.64
C LYS A 284 -18.63 -20.59 4.44
N ASN A 285 -19.34 -19.47 4.47
CA ASN A 285 -20.23 -19.02 3.41
C ASN A 285 -19.60 -17.91 2.54
N GLY A 286 -18.33 -17.57 2.78
CA GLY A 286 -17.62 -16.50 2.07
C GLY A 286 -17.97 -15.09 2.57
N VAL A 287 -18.56 -14.96 3.76
CA VAL A 287 -18.82 -13.65 4.38
C VAL A 287 -17.57 -13.18 5.10
N ASP A 288 -17.08 -12.00 4.75
CA ASP A 288 -15.97 -11.39 5.46
C ASP A 288 -16.42 -10.77 6.79
N ARG A 289 -15.93 -11.29 7.90
CA ARG A 289 -16.26 -10.79 9.23
C ARG A 289 -15.36 -9.62 9.64
N ALA A 290 -14.31 -9.32 8.90
CA ALA A 290 -13.37 -8.27 9.26
C ALA A 290 -13.73 -6.89 8.72
N GLY A 291 -14.53 -6.80 7.64
CA GLY A 291 -14.95 -5.51 7.08
C GLY A 291 -14.03 -4.97 6.00
N ASN A 292 -13.44 -5.82 5.16
CA ASN A 292 -12.64 -5.42 4.02
C ASN A 292 -13.56 -4.97 2.84
N PRO A 293 -13.49 -3.69 2.41
CA PRO A 293 -14.31 -3.19 1.32
C PRO A 293 -13.97 -3.81 -0.04
N ASP A 294 -12.79 -4.40 -0.24
CA ASP A 294 -12.35 -4.92 -1.53
C ASP A 294 -13.25 -6.06 -2.04
N PHE A 295 -13.90 -6.81 -1.13
CA PHE A 295 -14.93 -7.82 -1.49
C PHE A 295 -16.16 -7.23 -2.18
N LEU A 296 -16.36 -5.92 -2.07
CA LEU A 296 -17.50 -5.19 -2.62
C LEU A 296 -17.13 -4.43 -3.90
N THR A 297 -15.84 -4.29 -4.19
CA THR A 297 -15.34 -3.55 -5.35
C THR A 297 -15.47 -4.37 -6.64
N LEU A 298 -15.61 -3.69 -7.76
CA LEU A 298 -15.59 -4.31 -9.08
C LEU A 298 -14.13 -4.46 -9.53
N ASP A 299 -13.71 -5.69 -9.87
CA ASP A 299 -12.38 -5.97 -10.42
C ASP A 299 -12.32 -5.62 -11.91
N GLU A 300 -12.54 -4.34 -12.20
CA GLU A 300 -12.46 -3.78 -13.55
C GLU A 300 -11.61 -2.50 -13.51
N PRO A 301 -10.53 -2.41 -14.31
CA PRO A 301 -9.77 -1.19 -14.42
C PRO A 301 -10.59 -0.10 -15.11
N SER A 302 -10.35 1.15 -14.74
CA SER A 302 -10.82 2.30 -15.49
C SER A 302 -10.32 2.26 -16.94
N PRO A 303 -11.02 2.95 -17.85
CA PRO A 303 -10.45 4.00 -18.67
C PRO A 303 -9.03 3.80 -19.21
N ALA A 304 -8.09 4.14 -18.34
CA ALA A 304 -6.69 4.25 -18.66
C ALA A 304 -5.83 3.18 -17.96
N GLY A 305 -6.44 2.08 -17.48
CA GLY A 305 -5.76 0.98 -16.81
C GLY A 305 -5.56 1.16 -15.29
N ALA A 306 -6.13 2.19 -14.68
CA ALA A 306 -6.04 2.42 -13.24
C ALA A 306 -7.18 1.74 -12.48
N PHE A 307 -6.95 1.33 -11.24
CA PHE A 307 -7.96 0.68 -10.41
C PHE A 307 -9.10 1.63 -9.97
N ALA A 308 -10.34 1.13 -9.95
CA ALA A 308 -11.56 1.92 -9.72
C ALA A 308 -12.28 1.59 -8.38
N TYR A 309 -11.54 1.58 -7.27
CA TYR A 309 -12.01 1.09 -5.96
C TYR A 309 -13.17 1.89 -5.32
N ASN A 310 -13.38 3.16 -5.71
CA ASN A 310 -14.38 4.04 -5.10
C ASN A 310 -15.73 4.05 -5.86
N ASN A 311 -15.97 3.06 -6.71
CA ASN A 311 -17.17 2.93 -7.54
C ASN A 311 -17.85 1.60 -7.25
N ALA A 312 -18.41 1.47 -6.04
CA ALA A 312 -19.19 0.30 -5.66
C ALA A 312 -20.55 0.74 -5.11
N MET A 313 -21.62 0.07 -5.56
CA MET A 313 -22.96 0.23 -4.99
C MET A 313 -23.27 -0.95 -4.08
N VAL A 314 -23.81 -0.67 -2.90
CA VAL A 314 -24.08 -1.66 -1.85
C VAL A 314 -25.46 -1.51 -1.22
N GLN A 315 -25.90 -2.55 -0.53
CA GLN A 315 -27.05 -2.54 0.37
C GLN A 315 -26.58 -2.79 1.81
N ILE A 316 -27.37 -2.32 2.79
CA ILE A 316 -27.07 -2.43 4.21
C ILE A 316 -28.31 -2.90 4.97
N LYS A 317 -28.11 -3.77 5.98
CA LYS A 317 -29.16 -4.19 6.92
C LYS A 317 -28.54 -4.58 8.25
N LYS A 318 -29.31 -4.41 9.33
CA LYS A 318 -28.94 -4.91 10.66
C LYS A 318 -28.81 -6.43 10.66
N THR A 319 -27.86 -6.95 11.43
CA THR A 319 -27.57 -8.39 11.52
C THR A 319 -27.15 -8.77 12.93
N ASP A 320 -27.29 -10.06 13.26
CA ASP A 320 -26.74 -10.67 14.48
C ASP A 320 -25.43 -11.43 14.21
N LEU A 321 -24.89 -11.34 12.99
CA LEU A 321 -23.57 -11.88 12.66
C LEU A 321 -22.47 -11.16 13.46
N VAL A 322 -21.42 -11.89 13.80
CA VAL A 322 -20.32 -11.40 14.63
C VAL A 322 -19.25 -10.75 13.76
N HIS A 323 -18.97 -9.47 14.01
CA HIS A 323 -17.79 -8.78 13.47
C HIS A 323 -16.51 -9.28 14.15
N ARG A 324 -15.47 -9.56 13.35
CA ARG A 324 -14.16 -10.08 13.76
C ARG A 324 -13.06 -9.30 13.03
N PRO A 325 -12.63 -8.13 13.54
CA PRO A 325 -11.73 -7.23 12.83
C PRO A 325 -10.30 -7.78 12.63
N VAL A 326 -9.93 -8.81 13.40
CA VAL A 326 -8.66 -9.54 13.31
C VAL A 326 -8.88 -10.99 13.76
N TRP A 327 -8.22 -11.92 13.06
CA TRP A 327 -8.24 -13.36 13.32
C TRP A 327 -7.07 -13.83 14.21
N ASP A 328 -6.02 -13.03 14.36
CA ASP A 328 -4.85 -13.33 15.18
C ASP A 328 -5.02 -12.87 16.64
N GLU A 329 -5.33 -13.81 17.54
CA GLU A 329 -5.35 -13.61 18.99
C GLU A 329 -3.92 -13.37 19.57
N LEU A 330 -2.86 -13.88 18.92
CA LEU A 330 -1.47 -13.75 19.36
C LEU A 330 -0.88 -12.38 19.02
N ALA A 331 -1.26 -11.75 17.90
CA ALA A 331 -0.92 -10.35 17.63
C ALA A 331 -1.64 -9.38 18.57
N ALA A 332 -2.83 -9.73 19.07
CA ALA A 332 -3.50 -8.99 20.14
C ALA A 332 -2.78 -9.15 21.50
N ALA A 333 -2.09 -10.27 21.72
CA ALA A 333 -1.41 -10.58 22.99
C ALA A 333 -0.03 -9.89 23.16
N ARG A 334 0.69 -9.57 22.07
CA ARG A 334 2.04 -8.98 22.16
C ARG A 334 2.08 -7.46 22.40
N SER A 335 0.94 -6.79 22.39
CA SER A 335 0.78 -5.40 22.84
C SER A 335 0.54 -5.26 24.35
N SER A 336 0.80 -6.30 25.15
CA SER A 336 0.60 -6.22 26.62
C SER A 336 1.79 -5.62 27.40
N VAL A 337 2.90 -5.28 26.73
CA VAL A 337 4.07 -4.71 27.40
C VAL A 337 4.02 -3.19 27.26
N PHE A 338 3.90 -2.48 28.40
CA PHE A 338 3.74 -1.02 28.61
C PHE A 338 2.30 -0.49 28.71
N ARG A 339 1.53 -0.98 29.70
CA ARG A 339 0.54 -0.11 30.36
C ARG A 339 1.27 0.84 31.30
N ARG A 340 0.82 2.09 31.35
CA ARG A 340 1.38 3.20 32.12
C ARG A 340 0.85 3.23 33.57
N ASP A 341 0.54 2.05 34.08
CA ASP A 341 -0.04 1.81 35.40
C ASP A 341 0.74 0.65 36.05
N MET A 342 2.03 0.92 36.31
CA MET A 342 2.79 0.37 37.44
C MET A 342 3.62 1.50 38.04
#